data_AF-A0AA90YUY1-F1
#
_entry.id   AF-A0AA90YUY1-F1
#
_cell.length_a   1.000
_cell.length_b   1.000
_cell.length_c   1.000
_cell.angle_alpha   90.00
_cell.angle_beta   90.00
_cell.angle_gamma   90.00
#
_symmetry.space_group_name_H-M   'P 1'
#
loop_
_entity.id
_entity.type
_entity.pdbx_description
1 polymer ?
#
loop_
_entity_poly.entity_id
_entity_poly.type
_entity_poly.pdbx_seq_one_letter_code
_entity_poly.pdbx_strand_id
1 'polypeptide(L)'
;MRQKFSKIAAAIGCLASLSTGAIACESAPQNEGFKVKKVLPDCSFRNGGRGQFAIFGGKPVIDIGNGRIGQRIHRGEGCSPDESLFFMNCSDGTGIVVDGLHYASEIAGYTPSSIDLIQKPLGAIELTSETTVSNVEEVATDNWYTFTKEIRDFFARTKDHKRVDYTCGCKLYYPDSPGAKL
;
A
#
# COMPACT_ATOMS: atom_id res chain seq x y z
N MET A 1 21.48 56.54 -40.07
CA MET A 1 22.78 55.88 -40.26
C MET A 1 22.57 54.37 -40.06
N ARG A 2 22.69 53.60 -41.15
CA ARG A 2 22.81 52.13 -41.33
C ARG A 2 22.04 51.14 -40.43
N GLN A 3 20.99 50.56 -41.05
CA GLN A 3 20.46 49.20 -40.81
C GLN A 3 21.56 48.12 -40.83
N LYS A 4 21.43 47.10 -39.96
CA LYS A 4 21.90 45.74 -40.25
C LYS A 4 20.90 44.70 -39.74
N PHE A 5 20.17 44.12 -40.68
CA PHE A 5 19.49 42.83 -40.56
C PHE A 5 20.52 41.72 -40.38
N SER A 6 20.32 40.80 -39.43
CA SER A 6 21.09 39.55 -39.38
C SER A 6 20.17 38.34 -39.20
N LYS A 7 19.85 37.77 -40.36
CA LYS A 7 19.64 36.35 -40.71
C LYS A 7 19.20 35.38 -39.62
N ILE A 8 17.94 34.98 -39.78
CA ILE A 8 17.33 33.72 -39.34
C ILE A 8 18.14 32.54 -39.89
N ALA A 9 18.54 31.63 -39.00
CA ALA A 9 18.97 30.27 -39.37
C ALA A 9 18.01 29.28 -38.69
N ALA A 10 17.03 28.81 -39.45
CA ALA A 10 16.15 27.73 -39.05
C ALA A 10 16.90 26.40 -39.22
N ALA A 11 17.38 25.84 -38.12
CA ALA A 11 17.85 24.46 -38.09
C ALA A 11 16.64 23.54 -37.85
N ILE A 12 16.11 22.98 -38.93
CA ILE A 12 15.13 21.90 -38.90
C ILE A 12 15.89 20.64 -38.46
N GLY A 13 15.88 20.39 -37.15
CA GLY A 13 16.40 19.17 -36.55
C GLY A 13 15.37 18.06 -36.68
N CYS A 14 15.73 17.03 -37.45
CA CYS A 14 14.95 15.82 -37.67
C CYS A 14 14.61 15.14 -36.32
N LEU A 15 13.35 15.19 -35.90
CA LEU A 15 12.80 14.43 -34.78
C LEU A 15 12.79 12.94 -35.18
N ALA A 16 13.87 12.23 -34.87
CA ALA A 16 13.87 10.78 -34.89
C ALA A 16 13.07 10.30 -33.67
N SER A 17 11.77 10.08 -33.89
CA SER A 17 10.88 9.41 -32.95
C SER A 17 11.31 7.95 -32.81
N LEU A 18 12.32 7.70 -31.98
CA LEU A 18 12.56 6.36 -31.45
C LEU A 18 11.39 6.07 -30.52
N SER A 19 10.36 5.41 -31.04
CA SER A 19 9.34 4.76 -30.24
C SER A 19 10.05 3.70 -29.40
N THR A 20 10.49 4.09 -28.20
CA THR A 20 10.80 3.13 -27.14
C THR A 20 9.54 2.29 -27.00
N GLY A 21 9.62 1.03 -27.44
CA GLY A 21 8.51 0.11 -27.36
C GLY A 21 7.91 0.23 -25.97
N ALA A 22 6.65 0.63 -25.91
CA ALA A 22 5.89 0.48 -24.69
C ALA A 22 5.99 -1.00 -24.36
N ILE A 23 6.81 -1.35 -23.36
CA ILE A 23 6.63 -2.57 -22.59
C ILE A 23 5.35 -2.29 -21.80
N ALA A 24 4.24 -2.25 -22.53
CA ALA A 24 2.90 -2.20 -22.02
C ALA A 24 2.77 -3.50 -21.26
N CYS A 25 2.65 -3.37 -19.93
CA CYS A 25 2.30 -4.40 -18.96
C CYS A 25 1.86 -5.71 -19.59
N GLU A 26 2.81 -6.50 -20.08
CA GLU A 26 2.52 -7.84 -20.54
C GLU A 26 2.28 -8.59 -19.25
N SER A 27 1.03 -9.01 -19.02
CA SER A 27 0.64 -9.71 -17.80
C SER A 27 1.61 -10.86 -17.62
N ALA A 28 2.43 -10.77 -16.56
CA ALA A 28 3.42 -11.79 -16.30
C ALA A 28 2.71 -13.15 -16.29
N PRO A 29 3.27 -14.18 -16.95
CA PRO A 29 2.63 -15.49 -16.98
C PRO A 29 2.28 -15.88 -15.54
N GLN A 30 0.97 -16.10 -15.31
CA GLN A 30 0.43 -16.46 -14.00
C GLN A 30 1.03 -17.81 -13.59
N ASN A 31 2.20 -17.77 -12.97
CA ASN A 31 2.87 -18.96 -12.47
C ASN A 31 2.02 -19.49 -11.31
N GLU A 32 1.36 -20.63 -11.54
CA GLU A 32 0.62 -21.40 -10.54
C GLU A 32 1.48 -21.89 -9.34
N GLY A 33 2.75 -21.47 -9.28
CA GLY A 33 3.77 -21.93 -8.33
C GLY A 33 4.27 -20.88 -7.33
N PHE A 34 3.60 -19.74 -7.11
CA PHE A 34 4.01 -18.80 -6.05
C PHE A 34 3.76 -19.42 -4.65
N LYS A 35 4.70 -20.26 -4.21
CA LYS A 35 4.84 -20.66 -2.81
C LYS A 35 5.05 -19.39 -1.98
N VAL A 36 4.38 -19.34 -0.84
CA VAL A 36 4.45 -18.24 0.14
C VAL A 36 5.91 -17.83 0.35
N LYS A 37 6.22 -16.57 0.04
CA LYS A 37 7.55 -16.01 0.22
C LYS A 37 7.59 -15.35 1.60
N LYS A 38 8.05 -16.14 2.58
CA LYS A 38 8.64 -15.79 3.87
C LYS A 38 8.08 -14.52 4.55
N VAL A 39 7.32 -14.69 5.64
CA VAL A 39 7.19 -13.64 6.66
C VAL A 39 8.59 -13.37 7.20
N LEU A 40 9.07 -12.15 7.05
CA LEU A 40 10.38 -11.72 7.55
C LEU A 40 10.30 -11.42 9.06
N PRO A 41 11.45 -11.34 9.76
CA PRO A 41 11.46 -11.04 11.20
C PRO A 41 10.77 -9.72 11.60
N ASP A 42 10.61 -8.79 10.66
CA ASP A 42 9.92 -7.50 10.83
C ASP A 42 8.43 -7.56 10.45
N CYS A 43 7.87 -8.77 10.31
CA CYS A 43 6.51 -9.05 9.89
C CYS A 43 6.12 -8.55 8.50
N SER A 44 7.10 -8.13 7.68
CA SER A 44 6.85 -7.91 6.25
C SER A 44 6.63 -9.24 5.53
N PHE A 45 5.82 -9.22 4.49
CA PHE A 45 5.47 -10.42 3.74
C PHE A 45 5.19 -10.09 2.27
N ARG A 46 5.34 -11.09 1.41
CA ARG A 46 4.97 -11.01 -0.02
C ARG A 46 4.20 -12.25 -0.44
N ASN A 47 3.40 -12.09 -1.48
CA ASN A 47 2.60 -13.16 -2.07
C ASN A 47 1.62 -13.81 -1.06
N GLY A 48 1.00 -12.99 -0.21
CA GLY A 48 0.02 -13.44 0.79
C GLY A 48 -1.31 -13.89 0.19
N GLY A 49 -1.64 -13.50 -1.05
CA GLY A 49 -2.95 -13.73 -1.66
C GLY A 49 -3.05 -15.00 -2.51
N ARG A 50 -4.11 -15.12 -3.32
CA ARG A 50 -4.35 -16.26 -4.24
C ARG A 50 -4.76 -15.80 -5.65
N GLY A 51 -4.32 -16.55 -6.66
CA GLY A 51 -4.80 -16.40 -8.05
C GLY A 51 -4.40 -15.04 -8.62
N GLN A 52 -5.31 -14.37 -9.31
CA GLN A 52 -5.10 -12.99 -9.79
C GLN A 52 -4.89 -11.96 -8.65
N PHE A 53 -5.19 -12.32 -7.40
CA PHE A 53 -4.91 -11.53 -6.21
C PHE A 53 -3.67 -12.04 -5.44
N ALA A 54 -2.82 -12.87 -6.07
CA ALA A 54 -1.64 -13.45 -5.42
C ALA A 54 -0.69 -12.39 -4.88
N ILE A 55 -0.63 -11.21 -5.51
CA ILE A 55 0.26 -10.13 -5.10
C ILE A 55 -0.43 -9.27 -4.03
N PHE A 56 -0.43 -9.86 -2.84
CA PHE A 56 -0.77 -9.23 -1.58
C PHE A 56 0.49 -9.20 -0.72
N GLY A 57 0.84 -8.07 -0.16
CA GLY A 57 2.05 -7.97 0.66
C GLY A 57 1.94 -6.90 1.74
N GLY A 58 2.84 -6.98 2.71
CA GLY A 58 2.97 -6.03 3.79
C GLY A 58 4.40 -5.52 3.87
N LYS A 59 4.56 -4.21 4.07
CA LYS A 59 5.85 -3.60 4.46
C LYS A 59 6.16 -3.95 5.93
N PRO A 60 7.36 -3.65 6.43
CA PRO A 60 7.68 -3.89 7.84
C PRO A 60 6.64 -3.26 8.77
N VAL A 61 6.29 -3.95 9.85
CA VAL A 61 5.40 -3.39 10.87
C VAL A 61 6.17 -2.33 11.66
N ILE A 62 5.50 -1.21 11.92
CA ILE A 62 6.02 -0.10 12.71
C ILE A 62 5.32 -0.12 14.07
N ASP A 63 6.11 -0.07 15.14
CA ASP A 63 5.61 0.22 16.47
C ASP A 63 5.29 1.72 16.59
N ILE A 64 4.03 2.04 16.91
CA ILE A 64 3.54 3.41 17.09
C ILE A 64 3.62 3.82 18.57
N GLY A 65 3.83 2.86 19.47
CA GLY A 65 3.86 3.04 20.92
C GLY A 65 2.53 2.73 21.59
N ASN A 66 2.58 2.52 22.91
CA ASN A 66 1.41 2.27 23.77
C ASN A 66 0.51 1.12 23.26
N GLY A 67 1.12 0.01 22.84
CA GLY A 67 0.39 -1.17 22.36
C GLY A 67 -0.18 -1.03 20.96
N ARG A 68 0.26 -0.06 20.14
CA ARG A 68 -0.28 0.18 18.79
C ARG A 68 0.76 -0.12 17.73
N ILE A 69 0.31 -0.73 16.64
CA ILE A 69 1.15 -1.01 15.48
C ILE A 69 0.49 -0.52 14.20
N GLY A 70 1.32 -0.21 13.21
CA GLY A 70 0.89 0.15 11.85
C GLY A 70 1.63 -0.65 10.79
N GLN A 71 0.95 -0.93 9.68
CA GLN A 71 1.57 -1.59 8.53
C GLN A 71 0.98 -1.06 7.23
N ARG A 72 1.85 -0.78 6.25
CA ARG A 72 1.42 -0.56 4.86
C ARG A 72 1.20 -1.90 4.18
N ILE A 73 -0.03 -2.15 3.76
CA ILE A 73 -0.43 -3.29 2.95
C ILE A 73 -0.48 -2.85 1.49
N HIS A 74 -0.06 -3.71 0.57
CA HIS A 74 -0.14 -3.46 -0.87
C HIS A 74 -0.85 -4.62 -1.57
N ARG A 75 -1.68 -4.28 -2.56
CA ARG A 75 -2.41 -5.19 -3.45
C ARG A 75 -2.01 -4.91 -4.91
N GLY A 76 -1.91 -5.95 -5.72
CA GLY A 76 -1.67 -5.85 -7.16
C GLY A 76 -0.20 -6.05 -7.58
N GLU A 77 -0.01 -6.40 -8.85
CA GLU A 77 1.31 -6.60 -9.45
C GLU A 77 1.93 -5.29 -9.96
N GLY A 78 3.26 -5.16 -9.88
CA GLY A 78 4.01 -4.14 -10.63
C GLY A 78 4.45 -2.91 -9.85
N CYS A 79 4.66 -1.80 -10.59
CA CYS A 79 5.31 -0.57 -10.13
C CYS A 79 4.41 0.37 -9.31
N SER A 80 3.13 0.06 -9.19
CA SER A 80 2.16 0.86 -8.47
C SER A 80 1.16 -0.09 -7.80
N PRO A 81 1.26 -0.33 -6.50
CA PRO A 81 0.26 -1.12 -5.81
C PRO A 81 -0.91 -0.26 -5.33
N ASP A 82 -2.08 -0.87 -5.17
CA ASP A 82 -3.14 -0.30 -4.33
C ASP A 82 -2.74 -0.49 -2.87
N GLU A 83 -2.60 0.60 -2.15
CA GLU A 83 -2.15 0.58 -0.76
C GLU A 83 -3.33 0.64 0.22
N SER A 84 -3.19 -0.04 1.35
CA SER A 84 -4.08 0.09 2.51
C SER A 84 -3.26 0.24 3.79
N LEU A 85 -3.76 1.04 4.73
CA LEU A 85 -3.20 1.21 6.06
C LEU A 85 -3.84 0.18 6.98
N PHE A 86 -3.05 -0.75 7.52
CA PHE A 86 -3.43 -1.60 8.63
C PHE A 86 -2.99 -0.95 9.94
N PHE A 87 -3.92 -0.76 10.87
CA PHE A 87 -3.67 -0.22 12.21
C PHE A 87 -4.32 -1.14 13.25
N MET A 88 -3.58 -1.51 14.29
CA MET A 88 -4.04 -2.47 15.30
C MET A 88 -3.67 -2.01 16.71
N ASN A 89 -4.63 -2.16 17.64
CA ASN A 89 -4.41 -2.07 19.07
C ASN A 89 -4.14 -3.47 19.64
N CYS A 90 -2.91 -3.72 20.05
CA CYS A 90 -2.48 -4.98 20.62
C CYS A 90 -3.03 -5.21 22.05
N SER A 91 -3.50 -4.19 22.76
CA SER A 91 -3.99 -4.35 24.14
C SER A 91 -5.36 -5.05 24.21
N ASP A 92 -6.21 -4.86 23.21
CA ASP A 92 -7.53 -5.51 23.10
C ASP A 92 -7.66 -6.40 21.85
N GLY A 93 -6.70 -6.33 20.93
CA GLY A 93 -6.69 -7.11 19.69
C GLY A 93 -7.59 -6.55 18.60
N THR A 94 -8.12 -5.33 18.76
CA THR A 94 -8.92 -4.65 17.73
C THR A 94 -8.03 -4.06 16.64
N GLY A 95 -8.56 -3.96 15.41
CA GLY A 95 -7.84 -3.32 14.32
C GLY A 95 -8.76 -2.79 13.23
N ILE A 96 -8.16 -2.02 12.32
CA ILE A 96 -8.82 -1.40 11.17
C ILE A 96 -7.89 -1.45 9.96
N VAL A 97 -8.46 -1.69 8.78
CA VAL A 97 -7.77 -1.49 7.51
C VAL A 97 -8.47 -0.38 6.74
N VAL A 98 -7.75 0.67 6.39
CA VAL A 98 -8.23 1.81 5.61
C VAL A 98 -7.59 1.78 4.22
N ASP A 99 -8.39 1.83 3.17
CA ASP A 99 -7.88 1.90 1.80
C ASP A 99 -7.30 3.29 1.51
N GLY A 100 -6.17 3.32 0.80
CA GLY A 100 -5.58 4.56 0.29
C GLY A 100 -6.48 5.26 -0.72
N LEU A 101 -6.21 6.54 -0.98
CA LEU A 101 -6.95 7.30 -1.99
C LEU A 101 -6.36 7.08 -3.37
N HIS A 102 -7.24 7.02 -4.36
CA HIS A 102 -6.88 6.94 -5.76
C HIS A 102 -6.26 8.25 -6.26
N TYR A 103 -5.24 8.16 -7.10
CA TYR A 103 -4.62 9.32 -7.76
C TYR A 103 -4.43 9.07 -9.26
N ALA A 104 -4.31 10.18 -10.00
CA ALA A 104 -4.07 10.12 -11.43
C ALA A 104 -2.69 9.50 -11.73
N SER A 105 -2.68 8.47 -12.55
CA SER A 105 -1.46 7.89 -13.11
C SER A 105 -1.31 8.30 -14.57
N GLU A 106 -0.07 8.43 -15.05
CA GLU A 106 0.22 8.60 -16.48
C GLU A 106 -0.01 7.30 -17.27
N ILE A 107 -0.26 6.19 -16.58
CA ILE A 107 -0.54 4.89 -17.18
C ILE A 107 -2.04 4.79 -17.53
N ALA A 108 -2.35 4.72 -18.82
CA ALA A 108 -3.73 4.62 -19.30
C ALA A 108 -4.45 3.38 -18.76
N GLY A 109 -5.69 3.58 -18.28
CA GLY A 109 -6.54 2.50 -17.76
C GLY A 109 -6.17 2.03 -16.35
N TYR A 110 -5.30 2.75 -15.65
CA TYR A 110 -4.81 2.36 -14.34
C TYR A 110 -4.94 3.52 -13.32
N THR A 111 -5.48 3.20 -12.14
CA THR A 111 -5.74 4.19 -11.08
C THR A 111 -5.20 3.66 -9.75
N PRO A 112 -3.91 3.89 -9.44
CA PRO A 112 -3.32 3.45 -8.18
C PRO A 112 -3.99 4.11 -6.99
N SER A 113 -3.88 3.49 -5.81
CA SER A 113 -4.16 4.13 -4.54
C SER A 113 -2.92 4.23 -3.65
N SER A 114 -2.84 5.28 -2.83
CA SER A 114 -1.76 5.43 -1.85
C SER A 114 -2.27 5.82 -0.48
N ILE A 115 -1.65 5.25 0.56
CA ILE A 115 -1.93 5.65 1.94
C ILE A 115 -1.29 6.99 2.32
N ASP A 116 -0.30 7.45 1.55
CA ASP A 116 0.34 8.74 1.79
C ASP A 116 -0.65 9.91 1.62
N LEU A 117 -1.73 9.69 0.85
CA LEU A 117 -2.81 10.65 0.64
C LEU A 117 -3.85 10.68 1.77
N ILE A 118 -3.92 9.64 2.61
CA ILE A 118 -4.81 9.62 3.79
C ILE A 118 -4.07 9.92 5.09
N GLN A 119 -2.74 9.83 5.11
CA GLN A 119 -1.91 10.11 6.28
C GLN A 119 -1.32 11.53 6.26
N LYS A 120 -1.08 12.11 7.44
CA LYS A 120 -0.34 13.37 7.56
C LYS A 120 1.05 13.27 6.89
N PRO A 121 1.52 14.34 6.22
CA PRO A 121 0.95 15.70 6.22
C PRO A 121 -0.15 15.93 5.18
N LEU A 122 -0.38 15.03 4.23
CA LEU A 122 -1.30 15.25 3.11
C LEU A 122 -2.77 14.96 3.48
N GLY A 123 -2.99 13.88 4.23
CA GLY A 123 -4.31 13.43 4.64
C GLY A 123 -4.66 13.73 6.10
N ALA A 124 -5.81 13.21 6.52
CA ALA A 124 -6.39 13.49 7.83
C ALA A 124 -5.88 12.56 8.95
N ILE A 125 -5.44 11.34 8.62
CA ILE A 125 -5.04 10.34 9.61
C ILE A 125 -3.65 10.67 10.17
N GLU A 126 -3.58 10.84 11.48
CA GLU A 126 -2.34 10.94 12.22
C GLU A 126 -2.20 9.74 13.18
N LEU A 127 -1.08 9.02 13.06
CA LEU A 127 -0.80 7.87 13.91
C LEU A 127 0.21 8.27 14.98
N THR A 128 -0.24 8.25 16.23
CA THR A 128 0.54 8.55 17.43
C THR A 128 0.30 7.47 18.49
N SER A 129 1.05 7.49 19.59
CA SER A 129 0.84 6.58 20.72
C SER A 129 -0.54 6.70 21.36
N GLU A 130 -1.27 7.79 21.11
CA GLU A 130 -2.61 8.01 21.67
C GLU A 130 -3.72 7.62 20.69
N THR A 131 -3.43 7.57 19.38
CA THR A 131 -4.41 7.26 18.33
C THR A 131 -5.10 5.92 18.60
N THR A 132 -6.43 5.89 18.73
CA THR A 132 -7.18 4.63 18.91
C THR A 132 -7.77 4.13 17.59
N VAL A 133 -8.20 2.86 17.55
CA VAL A 133 -8.94 2.32 16.39
C VAL A 133 -10.22 3.14 16.14
N SER A 134 -10.91 3.56 17.21
CA SER A 134 -12.09 4.43 17.10
C SER A 134 -11.75 5.79 16.49
N ASN A 135 -10.61 6.40 16.82
CA ASN A 135 -10.22 7.67 16.21
C ASN A 135 -9.91 7.51 14.72
N VAL A 136 -9.26 6.41 14.32
CA VAL A 136 -9.00 6.13 12.90
C VAL A 136 -10.32 5.92 12.13
N GLU A 137 -11.27 5.19 12.73
CA GLU A 137 -12.62 4.99 12.16
C GLU A 137 -13.40 6.31 12.00
N GLU A 138 -13.40 7.16 13.02
CA GLU A 138 -14.05 8.48 13.00
C GLU A 138 -13.47 9.34 11.88
N VAL A 139 -12.13 9.48 11.82
CA VAL A 139 -11.45 10.24 10.77
C VAL A 139 -11.72 9.65 9.38
N ALA A 140 -11.71 8.32 9.25
CA ALA A 140 -12.01 7.66 7.98
C ALA A 140 -13.45 7.93 7.54
N THR A 141 -14.42 7.90 8.46
CA THR A 141 -15.84 8.18 8.18
C THR A 141 -16.03 9.64 7.76
N ASP A 142 -15.49 10.59 8.51
CA ASP A 142 -15.62 12.03 8.26
C ASP A 142 -15.01 12.46 6.92
N ASN A 143 -14.00 11.72 6.44
CA ASN A 143 -13.30 11.98 5.19
C ASN A 143 -13.69 11.01 4.06
N TRP A 144 -14.73 10.20 4.26
CA TRP A 144 -15.26 9.27 3.25
C TRP A 144 -14.23 8.23 2.75
N TYR A 145 -13.29 7.84 3.59
CA TYR A 145 -12.33 6.78 3.28
C TYR A 145 -13.01 5.41 3.41
N THR A 146 -12.70 4.49 2.50
CA THR A 146 -13.18 3.11 2.59
C THR A 146 -12.36 2.36 3.63
N PHE A 147 -13.01 1.65 4.54
CA PHE A 147 -12.32 0.85 5.56
C PHE A 147 -13.10 -0.41 5.96
N THR A 148 -12.43 -1.30 6.68
CA THR A 148 -13.04 -2.46 7.35
C THR A 148 -12.42 -2.69 8.72
N LYS A 149 -13.26 -3.11 9.68
CA LYS A 149 -12.83 -3.59 11.01
C LYS A 149 -12.81 -5.12 11.11
N GLU A 150 -13.28 -5.80 10.06
CA GLU A 150 -13.28 -7.26 9.96
C GLU A 150 -11.89 -7.75 9.53
N ILE A 151 -10.88 -7.52 10.38
CA ILE A 151 -9.47 -7.78 10.05
C ILE A 151 -9.24 -9.25 9.71
N ARG A 152 -9.86 -10.15 10.49
CA ARG A 152 -9.79 -11.58 10.20
C ARG A 152 -10.32 -11.87 8.80
N ASP A 153 -11.43 -11.28 8.38
CA ASP A 153 -12.01 -11.50 7.06
C ASP A 153 -11.17 -10.87 5.95
N PHE A 154 -10.61 -9.68 6.21
CA PHE A 154 -9.68 -9.02 5.29
C PHE A 154 -8.48 -9.92 4.97
N PHE A 155 -7.85 -10.50 5.99
CA PHE A 155 -6.73 -11.43 5.82
C PHE A 155 -7.18 -12.85 5.43
N ALA A 156 -8.41 -13.28 5.75
CA ALA A 156 -8.99 -14.57 5.37
C ALA A 156 -9.36 -14.67 3.89
N ARG A 157 -9.55 -13.53 3.20
CA ARG A 157 -9.65 -13.51 1.73
C ARG A 157 -8.39 -14.09 1.07
N THR A 158 -7.31 -14.28 1.83
CA THR A 158 -6.22 -15.19 1.47
C THR A 158 -6.64 -16.64 1.78
N LYS A 159 -6.83 -17.46 0.74
CA LYS A 159 -7.48 -18.80 0.83
C LYS A 159 -6.88 -19.75 1.88
N ASP A 160 -5.63 -19.54 2.27
CA ASP A 160 -5.07 -20.27 3.39
C ASP A 160 -4.92 -19.26 4.52
N HIS A 161 -5.87 -19.25 5.46
CA HIS A 161 -5.84 -18.48 6.72
C HIS A 161 -4.55 -18.64 7.55
N LYS A 162 -3.61 -19.46 7.08
CA LYS A 162 -2.27 -19.70 7.61
C LYS A 162 -1.17 -18.87 6.92
N ARG A 163 -1.49 -18.07 5.90
CA ARG A 163 -0.48 -17.40 5.05
C ARG A 163 0.06 -16.11 5.63
N VAL A 164 -0.79 -15.30 6.24
CA VAL A 164 -0.41 -14.02 6.84
C VAL A 164 -0.93 -14.00 8.26
N ASP A 165 0.00 -13.96 9.20
CA ASP A 165 -0.29 -13.75 10.61
C ASP A 165 -0.45 -12.24 10.85
N TYR A 166 -1.70 -11.74 10.81
CA TYR A 166 -1.97 -10.31 11.02
C TYR A 166 -1.66 -9.85 12.46
N THR A 167 -1.41 -10.80 13.38
CA THR A 167 -1.02 -10.51 14.77
C THR A 167 0.50 -10.56 14.97
N CYS A 168 1.28 -10.84 13.91
CA CYS A 168 2.74 -10.88 13.93
C CYS A 168 3.34 -9.61 14.55
N GLY A 169 2.82 -8.43 14.20
CA GLY A 169 3.31 -7.17 14.76
C GLY A 169 3.12 -7.07 16.29
N CYS A 170 1.98 -7.55 16.81
CA CYS A 170 1.77 -7.63 18.25
C CYS A 170 2.69 -8.66 18.90
N LYS A 171 2.90 -9.82 18.27
CA LYS A 171 3.88 -10.82 18.76
C LYS A 171 5.31 -10.28 18.78
N LEU A 172 5.65 -9.41 17.83
CA LEU A 172 6.97 -8.81 17.69
C LEU A 172 7.24 -7.73 18.75
N TYR A 173 6.33 -6.77 18.90
CA TYR A 173 6.55 -5.58 19.74
C TYR A 173 5.87 -5.66 21.13
N TYR A 174 4.81 -6.44 21.26
CA TYR A 174 3.96 -6.53 22.47
C TYR A 174 3.60 -7.99 22.80
N PRO A 175 4.59 -8.90 22.98
CA PRO A 175 4.36 -10.35 23.00
C PRO A 175 3.41 -10.84 24.10
N ASP A 176 3.30 -10.11 25.20
CA ASP A 176 2.44 -10.47 26.34
C ASP A 176 0.98 -10.00 26.18
N SER A 177 0.70 -9.18 25.17
CA SER A 177 -0.61 -8.54 24.99
C SER A 177 -1.69 -9.53 24.54
N PRO A 178 -2.99 -9.23 24.77
CA PRO A 178 -4.08 -10.02 24.23
C PRO A 178 -4.04 -10.16 22.72
N GLY A 179 -3.74 -9.08 21.99
CA GLY A 179 -3.61 -9.09 20.53
C GLY A 179 -2.54 -10.05 19.99
N ALA A 180 -1.44 -10.28 20.74
CA ALA A 180 -0.39 -11.24 20.35
C ALA A 180 -0.84 -12.71 20.48
N LYS A 181 -1.95 -12.98 21.19
CA LYS A 181 -2.47 -14.33 21.47
C LYS A 181 -3.66 -14.72 20.59
N LEU A 182 -4.11 -13.81 19.72
CA LEU A 182 -5.16 -14.04 18.73
C LEU A 182 -4.70 -14.93 17.58
#